data_AF-A0A533RZT6-F1
#
_entry.id   AF-A0A533RZT6-F1
#
_cell.length_a   1.000
_cell.length_b   1.000
_cell.length_c   1.000
_cell.angle_alpha   90.00
_cell.angle_beta   90.00
_cell.angle_gamma   90.00
#
_symmetry.space_group_name_H-M   'P 1'
#
loop_
_entity.id
_entity.type
_entity.pdbx_description
1 polymer ?
#
loop_
_entity_poly.entity_id
_entity_poly.type
_entity_poly.pdbx_seq_one_letter_code
_entity_poly.pdbx_strand_id
1 'polypeptide(L)'
;LLGLGPWQFEAACLALHALYLEKSYWRTQLSISFPRIRHSAGCFEPPFPVCDREMVQMILALRLFLPDAGLTLSTRETPAFRDGLIPICITSVSAGSKTEPGGYTKPGKAEEQFEVVDKRPPKEVARFIESRGLEPVFKDFDRAIFGDG
;
A
#
# COMPACT_ATOMS: atom_id res chain seq x y z
N LEU A 1 -3.65 11.12 1.29
CA LEU A 1 -3.20 10.83 -0.09
C LEU A 1 -1.97 11.70 -0.34
N LEU A 2 -0.80 11.11 -0.57
CA LEU A 2 0.46 11.85 -0.68
C LEU A 2 0.52 12.56 -2.04
N GLY A 3 0.95 13.82 -2.07
CA GLY A 3 0.89 14.67 -3.28
C GLY A 3 0.07 15.95 -3.10
N LEU A 4 -0.89 15.95 -2.15
CA LEU A 4 -1.81 17.07 -1.93
C LEU A 4 -1.31 18.11 -0.92
N GLY A 5 -0.37 17.73 -0.06
CA GLY A 5 0.17 18.58 1.00
C GLY A 5 1.61 18.21 1.35
N PRO A 6 2.32 19.05 2.13
CA PRO A 6 3.69 18.76 2.58
C PRO A 6 3.75 17.46 3.38
N TRP A 7 4.53 16.48 2.90
CA TRP A 7 4.48 15.12 3.43
C TRP A 7 4.90 15.02 4.91
N GLN A 8 5.80 15.89 5.40
CA GLN A 8 6.23 15.89 6.79
C GLN A 8 5.07 16.26 7.73
N PHE A 9 4.29 17.26 7.33
CA PHE A 9 3.14 17.72 8.09
C PHE A 9 2.03 16.67 8.07
N GLU A 10 1.71 16.14 6.90
CA GLU A 10 0.74 15.05 6.73
C GLU A 10 1.11 13.82 7.56
N ALA A 11 2.39 13.42 7.55
CA ALA A 11 2.89 12.30 8.34
C ALA A 11 2.77 12.55 9.85
N ALA A 12 3.08 13.75 10.33
CA ALA A 12 2.95 14.12 11.73
C ALA A 12 1.46 14.12 12.17
N CYS A 13 0.57 14.68 11.37
CA CYS A 13 -0.86 14.66 11.64
C CYS A 13 -1.42 13.23 11.65
N LEU A 14 -1.01 12.40 10.69
CA LEU A 14 -1.38 10.99 10.65
C LEU A 14 -0.89 10.23 11.88
N ALA A 15 0.34 10.48 12.32
CA ALA A 15 0.93 9.86 13.50
C ALA A 15 0.15 10.22 14.78
N LEU A 16 -0.18 11.51 14.95
CA LEU A 16 -1.00 11.98 16.07
C LEU A 16 -2.41 11.39 16.04
N HIS A 17 -3.00 11.26 14.84
CA HIS A 17 -4.31 10.64 14.69
C HIS A 17 -4.27 9.15 15.04
N ALA A 18 -3.25 8.42 14.58
CA ALA A 18 -3.07 7.02 14.94
C ALA A 18 -2.92 6.84 16.46
N LEU A 19 -2.11 7.66 17.13
CA LEU A 19 -1.97 7.64 18.58
C LEU A 19 -3.29 7.90 19.32
N TYR A 20 -4.09 8.85 18.82
CA TYR A 20 -5.41 9.10 19.37
C TYR A 20 -6.29 7.84 19.25
N LEU A 21 -6.29 7.18 18.10
CA LEU A 21 -7.08 5.96 17.88
C LEU A 21 -6.61 4.80 18.76
N GLU A 22 -5.30 4.58 18.93
CA GLU A 22 -4.78 3.54 19.84
C GLU A 22 -5.22 3.78 21.28
N LYS A 23 -5.20 5.04 21.74
CA LYS A 23 -5.59 5.41 23.10
C LYS A 23 -7.10 5.32 23.33
N SER A 24 -7.89 5.78 22.36
CA SER A 24 -9.36 5.87 22.49
C SER A 24 -10.07 4.57 22.12
N TYR A 25 -9.53 3.81 21.17
CA TYR A 25 -10.12 2.61 20.59
C TYR A 25 -9.16 1.42 20.63
N TRP A 26 -8.65 1.10 21.83
CA TRP A 26 -7.62 0.07 22.06
C TRP A 26 -7.96 -1.35 21.57
N ARG A 27 -9.22 -1.65 21.26
CA ARG A 27 -9.67 -2.94 20.68
C ARG A 27 -9.66 -2.94 19.14
N THR A 28 -8.95 -2.00 18.52
CA THR A 28 -8.84 -1.90 17.07
C THR A 28 -7.42 -2.15 16.63
N GLN A 29 -7.25 -2.79 15.48
CA GLN A 29 -5.96 -2.89 14.82
C GLN A 29 -5.85 -1.78 13.78
N LEU A 30 -4.82 -0.95 13.90
CA LEU A 30 -4.58 0.12 12.94
C LEU A 30 -3.75 -0.38 11.76
N SER A 31 -4.11 0.11 10.57
CA SER A 31 -3.27 -0.04 9.39
C SER A 31 -3.19 1.28 8.62
N ILE A 32 -1.97 1.58 8.18
CA ILE A 32 -1.65 2.79 7.43
C ILE A 32 -1.24 2.39 6.01
N SER A 33 -1.81 3.08 5.03
CA SER A 33 -1.48 2.93 3.63
C SER A 33 -0.79 4.19 3.10
N PHE A 34 0.09 4.01 2.12
CA PHE A 34 0.89 5.10 1.55
C PHE A 34 0.60 5.36 0.07
N PRO A 35 -0.66 5.62 -0.33
CA PRO A 35 -0.92 5.98 -1.71
C PRO A 35 -0.32 7.36 -1.99
N ARG A 36 0.63 7.43 -2.94
CA ARG A 36 1.00 8.69 -3.59
C ARG A 36 0.25 8.87 -4.90
N ILE A 37 0.00 10.13 -5.24
CA ILE A 37 -0.59 10.52 -6.51
C ILE A 37 0.35 10.06 -7.62
N ARG A 38 -0.22 9.35 -8.58
CA ARG A 38 0.40 8.93 -9.83
C ARG A 38 -0.31 9.63 -10.98
N HIS A 39 0.34 9.65 -12.14
CA HIS A 39 -0.31 10.16 -13.34
C HIS A 39 -1.63 9.39 -13.57
N SER A 40 -2.68 10.15 -13.81
CA SER A 40 -4.01 9.67 -14.17
C SER A 40 -4.44 10.37 -15.45
N ALA A 41 -5.48 9.85 -16.12
CA ALA A 41 -5.97 10.36 -17.40
C ALA A 41 -6.29 11.88 -17.41
N GLY A 42 -6.48 12.48 -16.23
CA GLY A 42 -6.81 13.91 -16.06
C GLY A 42 -5.65 14.90 -16.03
N CYS A 43 -4.41 14.54 -16.40
CA CYS A 43 -3.24 15.44 -16.42
C CYS A 43 -3.02 16.23 -15.10
N PHE A 44 -3.41 15.65 -13.96
CA PHE A 44 -3.27 16.32 -12.66
C PHE A 44 -1.82 16.27 -12.19
N GLU A 45 -1.23 17.44 -11.97
CA GLU A 45 0.10 17.58 -11.36
C GLU A 45 -0.03 17.83 -9.85
N PRO A 46 0.55 16.97 -8.99
CA PRO A 46 0.45 17.16 -7.56
C PRO A 46 1.24 18.41 -7.13
N PRO A 47 0.65 19.31 -6.31
CA PRO A 47 1.36 20.50 -5.82
C PRO A 47 2.54 20.16 -4.88
N PHE A 48 2.52 18.98 -4.25
CA PHE A 48 3.57 18.52 -3.33
C PHE A 48 4.00 17.09 -3.69
N PRO A 49 4.70 16.88 -4.82
CA PRO A 49 5.12 15.54 -5.23
C PRO A 49 6.02 14.91 -4.16
N VAL A 50 5.82 13.62 -3.91
CA VAL A 50 6.62 12.87 -2.92
C VAL A 50 7.56 11.91 -3.63
N CYS A 51 8.86 12.18 -3.52
CA CYS A 51 9.88 11.32 -4.12
C CYS A 51 10.13 10.06 -3.28
N ASP A 52 10.86 9.10 -3.84
CA ASP A 52 11.15 7.81 -3.20
C ASP A 52 11.88 8.00 -1.87
N ARG A 53 12.85 8.93 -1.81
CA ARG A 53 13.61 9.22 -0.59
C ARG A 53 12.68 9.68 0.55
N GLU A 54 11.76 10.59 0.25
CA GLU A 54 10.81 11.13 1.22
C GLU A 54 9.81 10.06 1.66
N MET A 55 9.33 9.25 0.72
CA MET A 55 8.42 8.15 1.02
C MET A 55 9.08 7.10 1.94
N VAL A 56 10.35 6.74 1.67
CA VAL A 56 11.13 5.86 2.55
C VAL A 56 11.29 6.46 3.94
N GLN A 57 11.67 7.74 4.02
CA GLN A 57 11.86 8.44 5.29
C GLN A 57 10.58 8.46 6.13
N MET A 58 9.45 8.76 5.51
CA MET A 58 8.14 8.78 6.16
C MET A 58 7.72 7.39 6.64
N ILE A 59 7.81 6.36 5.80
CA ILE A 59 7.40 4.98 6.16
C ILE A 59 8.26 4.47 7.32
N LEU A 60 9.58 4.71 7.27
CA LEU A 60 10.49 4.28 8.34
C LEU A 60 10.21 5.04 9.65
N ALA A 61 9.99 6.35 9.59
CA ALA A 61 9.63 7.14 10.77
C ALA A 61 8.33 6.63 11.41
N LEU A 62 7.31 6.34 10.60
CA LEU A 62 6.04 5.79 11.11
C LEU A 62 6.19 4.36 11.63
N ARG A 63 7.03 3.51 11.02
CA ARG A 63 7.32 2.18 11.55
C ARG A 63 7.99 2.24 12.93
N LEU A 64 8.92 3.18 13.13
CA LEU A 64 9.58 3.37 14.41
C LEU A 64 8.64 3.97 15.47
N PHE A 65 7.73 4.85 15.04
CA PHE A 65 6.80 5.54 15.93
C PHE A 65 5.58 4.70 16.32
N LEU A 66 5.07 3.87 15.39
CA LEU A 66 3.88 3.02 15.53
C LEU A 66 4.26 1.56 15.22
N PRO A 67 5.02 0.89 16.11
CA PRO A 67 5.57 -0.44 15.84
C PRO A 67 4.48 -1.49 15.54
N ASP A 68 3.33 -1.40 16.22
CA ASP A 68 2.23 -2.35 16.12
C ASP A 68 1.28 -2.08 14.93
N ALA A 69 1.42 -0.91 14.27
CA ALA A 69 0.58 -0.57 13.13
C ALA A 69 0.96 -1.43 11.90
N GLY A 70 -0.07 -1.93 11.21
CA GLY A 70 0.11 -2.61 9.93
C GLY A 70 0.42 -1.60 8.82
N LEU A 71 1.58 -1.71 8.17
CA LEU A 71 1.95 -0.81 7.07
C LEU A 71 1.73 -1.48 5.71
N THR A 72 1.01 -0.80 4.82
CA THR A 72 0.53 -1.37 3.55
C THR A 72 1.09 -0.63 2.34
N LEU A 73 1.74 -1.37 1.43
CA LEU A 73 2.28 -0.84 0.18
C LEU A 73 1.51 -1.37 -1.04
N SER A 74 1.03 -0.46 -1.89
CA SER A 74 0.19 -0.79 -3.04
C SER A 74 1.00 -1.06 -4.33
N THR A 75 0.34 -1.57 -5.36
CA THR A 75 0.92 -1.75 -6.72
C THR A 75 1.16 -0.44 -7.48
N ARG A 76 0.88 0.72 -6.87
CA ARG A 76 1.26 2.06 -7.39
C ARG A 76 2.76 2.32 -7.33
N GLU A 77 3.50 1.45 -6.66
CA GLU A 77 4.95 1.55 -6.46
C GLU A 77 5.70 0.59 -7.36
N THR A 78 6.90 0.97 -7.79
CA THR A 78 7.73 0.14 -8.66
C THR A 78 8.17 -1.14 -7.95
N PRO A 79 8.38 -2.26 -8.68
CA PRO A 79 8.94 -3.49 -8.11
C PRO A 79 10.18 -3.24 -7.26
N ALA A 80 11.17 -2.49 -7.78
CA ALA A 80 12.42 -2.21 -7.08
C ALA A 80 12.21 -1.45 -5.76
N PHE A 81 11.33 -0.45 -5.74
CA PHE A 81 11.01 0.31 -4.53
C PHE A 81 10.34 -0.59 -3.47
N ARG A 82 9.38 -1.40 -3.91
CA ARG A 82 8.67 -2.34 -3.03
C ARG A 82 9.61 -3.39 -2.46
N ASP A 83 10.45 -3.98 -3.29
CA ASP A 83 11.40 -5.04 -2.93
C ASP A 83 12.43 -4.56 -1.90
N GLY A 84 12.76 -3.26 -1.91
CA GLY A 84 13.59 -2.62 -0.90
C GLY A 84 12.91 -2.46 0.46
N LEU A 85 11.62 -2.15 0.50
CA LEU A 85 10.89 -1.82 1.74
C LEU A 85 10.19 -3.01 2.40
N ILE A 86 9.76 -4.00 1.62
CA ILE A 86 9.12 -5.22 2.11
C ILE A 86 9.86 -5.83 3.30
N PRO A 87 11.18 -6.08 3.25
CA PRO A 87 11.87 -6.74 4.35
C PRO A 87 12.17 -5.84 5.56
N ILE A 88 11.89 -4.54 5.48
CA ILE A 88 12.34 -3.56 6.49
C ILE A 88 11.17 -3.03 7.31
N CYS A 89 10.08 -2.64 6.65
CA CYS A 89 9.05 -1.84 7.31
C CYS A 89 7.62 -2.11 6.85
N ILE A 90 7.37 -2.96 5.85
CA ILE A 90 6.02 -3.21 5.33
C ILE A 90 5.45 -4.51 5.93
N THR A 91 4.17 -4.45 6.35
CA THR A 91 3.45 -5.61 6.90
C THR A 91 2.60 -6.30 5.84
N SER A 92 2.01 -5.54 4.91
CA SER A 92 1.18 -6.10 3.85
C SER A 92 1.38 -5.40 2.52
N VAL A 93 1.16 -6.13 1.44
CA VAL A 93 1.31 -5.60 0.09
C VAL A 93 0.15 -6.03 -0.81
N SER A 94 -0.26 -5.15 -1.72
CA SER A 94 -1.22 -5.53 -2.78
C SER A 94 -0.48 -6.18 -3.94
N ALA A 95 -1.04 -7.23 -4.54
CA ALA A 95 -0.48 -7.87 -5.73
C ALA A 95 -1.58 -8.23 -6.74
N GLY A 96 -1.26 -8.17 -8.04
CA GLY A 96 -2.23 -8.48 -9.10
C GLY A 96 -3.46 -7.55 -9.15
N SER A 97 -3.32 -6.29 -8.71
CA SER A 97 -4.44 -5.34 -8.67
C SER A 97 -4.96 -5.02 -10.07
N LYS A 98 -6.28 -5.11 -10.26
CA LYS A 98 -6.99 -4.56 -11.42
C LYS A 98 -7.73 -3.30 -10.99
N THR A 99 -7.38 -2.16 -11.59
CA THR A 99 -7.90 -0.83 -11.20
C THR A 99 -9.06 -0.35 -12.07
N GLU A 100 -9.54 -1.20 -12.97
CA GLU A 100 -10.77 -1.00 -13.74
C GLU A 100 -12.01 -1.46 -12.94
N PRO A 101 -13.05 -0.63 -12.78
CA PRO A 101 -14.37 -1.07 -12.35
C PRO A 101 -14.87 -2.23 -13.23
N GLY A 102 -14.97 -3.45 -12.67
CA GLY A 102 -15.36 -4.65 -13.42
C GLY A 102 -14.24 -5.32 -14.23
N GLY A 103 -12.96 -4.99 -14.00
CA GLY A 103 -11.82 -5.56 -14.73
C GLY A 103 -11.60 -7.08 -14.58
N TYR A 104 -12.34 -7.73 -13.68
CA TYR A 104 -12.37 -9.20 -13.60
C TYR A 104 -13.39 -9.83 -14.54
N THR A 105 -14.45 -9.11 -14.94
CA THR A 105 -15.56 -9.62 -15.76
C THR A 105 -15.64 -8.98 -17.16
N LYS A 106 -15.18 -7.74 -17.36
CA LYS A 106 -15.17 -7.05 -18.66
C LYS A 106 -13.94 -6.12 -18.79
N PRO A 107 -12.77 -6.62 -19.23
CA PRO A 107 -11.59 -5.78 -19.43
C PRO A 107 -11.83 -4.70 -20.49
N GLY A 108 -11.36 -3.46 -20.25
CA GLY A 108 -11.22 -2.41 -21.26
C GLY A 108 -12.41 -1.47 -21.49
N LYS A 109 -13.39 -1.40 -20.57
CA LYS A 109 -14.54 -0.46 -20.69
C LYS A 109 -14.51 0.73 -19.74
N ALA A 110 -13.60 0.76 -18.77
CA ALA A 110 -13.55 1.80 -17.75
C ALA A 110 -12.12 2.33 -17.60
N GLU A 111 -11.99 3.64 -17.41
CA GLU A 111 -10.69 4.27 -17.15
C GLU A 111 -10.13 3.77 -15.81
N GLU A 112 -8.84 3.43 -15.78
CA GLU A 112 -8.16 3.00 -14.56
C GLU A 112 -8.17 4.12 -13.51
N GLN A 113 -8.57 3.80 -12.27
CA GLN A 113 -8.55 4.79 -11.17
C GLN A 113 -7.14 5.31 -10.87
N PHE A 114 -6.12 4.50 -11.15
CA PHE A 114 -4.70 4.84 -11.08
C PHE A 114 -3.88 3.84 -11.87
N GLU A 115 -2.72 4.29 -12.34
CA GLU A 115 -1.75 3.44 -13.03
C GLU A 115 -1.16 2.38 -12.07
N VAL A 116 -1.28 1.11 -12.47
CA VAL A 116 -0.61 -0.02 -11.80
C VAL A 116 0.82 -0.12 -12.31
N VAL A 117 1.78 0.16 -11.43
CA VAL A 117 3.20 0.18 -11.76
C VAL A 117 3.84 -1.20 -11.59
N ASP A 118 3.49 -1.92 -10.53
CA ASP A 118 3.92 -3.31 -10.34
C ASP A 118 2.84 -4.27 -10.82
N LYS A 119 3.09 -4.86 -12.00
CA LYS A 119 2.20 -5.79 -12.70
C LYS A 119 2.52 -7.26 -12.39
N ARG A 120 3.48 -7.54 -11.49
CA ARG A 120 3.84 -8.92 -11.12
C ARG A 120 2.62 -9.65 -10.55
N PRO A 121 2.38 -10.91 -10.94
CA PRO A 121 1.31 -11.71 -10.37
C PRO A 121 1.59 -12.01 -8.89
N PRO A 122 0.55 -12.27 -8.07
CA PRO A 122 0.72 -12.58 -6.65
C PRO A 122 1.72 -13.70 -6.36
N LYS A 123 1.78 -14.73 -7.23
CA LYS A 123 2.75 -15.83 -7.11
C LYS A 123 4.20 -15.38 -7.21
N GLU A 124 4.51 -14.38 -8.03
CA GLU A 124 5.87 -13.87 -8.19
C GLU A 124 6.27 -13.00 -6.99
N VAL A 125 5.35 -12.17 -6.50
CA VAL A 125 5.55 -11.38 -5.28
C VAL A 125 5.76 -12.30 -4.06
N ALA A 126 5.00 -13.39 -3.96
CA ALA A 126 5.16 -14.38 -2.89
C ALA A 126 6.54 -15.05 -2.93
N ARG A 127 7.01 -15.50 -4.11
CA ARG A 127 8.37 -16.04 -4.26
C ARG A 127 9.46 -15.04 -3.90
N PHE A 128 9.26 -13.76 -4.23
CA PHE A 128 10.18 -12.72 -3.81
C PHE A 128 10.24 -12.64 -2.27
N ILE A 129 9.09 -12.59 -1.60
CA ILE A 129 9.00 -12.58 -0.12
C ILE A 129 9.71 -13.79 0.50
N GLU A 130 9.45 -15.00 -0.02
CA GLU A 130 10.13 -16.24 0.40
C GLU A 130 11.65 -16.16 0.23
N SER A 131 12.13 -15.61 -0.89
CA SER A 131 13.57 -15.48 -1.16
C SER A 131 14.28 -14.51 -0.22
N ARG A 132 13.54 -13.67 0.52
CA ARG A 132 14.05 -12.80 1.58
C ARG A 132 13.96 -13.43 2.97
N GLY A 133 13.57 -14.70 3.07
CA GLY A 133 13.42 -15.43 4.34
C GLY A 133 12.15 -15.07 5.10
N LEU A 134 11.14 -14.53 4.43
CA LEU A 134 9.85 -14.16 5.00
C LEU A 134 8.75 -15.12 4.54
N GLU A 135 7.69 -15.27 5.33
CA GLU A 135 6.53 -16.08 4.98
C GLU A 135 5.42 -15.22 4.35
N PRO A 136 5.03 -15.46 3.09
CA PRO A 136 3.89 -14.79 2.49
C PRO A 136 2.57 -15.38 3.03
N VAL A 137 1.81 -14.56 3.75
CA VAL A 137 0.46 -14.92 4.19
C VAL A 137 -0.58 -14.28 3.28
N PHE A 138 -1.39 -15.10 2.61
CA PHE A 138 -2.52 -14.64 1.82
C PHE A 138 -3.72 -14.37 2.72
N LYS A 139 -4.41 -13.23 2.50
CA LYS A 139 -5.75 -13.03 3.06
C LYS A 139 -6.77 -13.83 2.24
N ASP A 140 -6.69 -15.15 2.30
CA ASP A 140 -7.68 -16.07 1.71
C ASP A 140 -8.69 -16.49 2.80
N PHE A 141 -9.45 -15.53 3.32
CA PHE A 141 -10.56 -15.83 4.25
C PHE A 141 -11.86 -16.26 3.52
N ASP A 142 -11.92 -16.19 2.19
CA ASP A 142 -13.15 -16.39 1.41
C ASP A 142 -13.42 -17.83 0.94
N ARG A 143 -12.44 -18.75 0.99
CA ARG A 143 -12.70 -20.16 0.63
C ARG A 143 -13.69 -20.86 1.58
N ALA A 144 -13.81 -20.37 2.81
CA ALA A 144 -14.79 -20.88 3.77
C ALA A 144 -16.21 -20.32 3.56
N ILE A 145 -16.38 -19.27 2.75
CA ILE A 145 -17.66 -18.59 2.50
C ILE A 145 -18.25 -18.97 1.14
N PHE A 146 -17.39 -19.20 0.14
CA PHE A 146 -17.79 -19.71 -1.17
C PHE A 146 -17.25 -21.12 -1.30
N GLY A 147 -18.08 -22.10 -0.94
CA GLY A 147 -17.73 -23.52 -0.94
C GLY A 147 -17.17 -24.00 -2.28
N ASP A 148 -16.36 -25.05 -2.19
CA ASP A 148 -15.82 -25.78 -3.34
C ASP A 148 -16.93 -26.09 -4.36
N GLY A 149 -16.72 -25.60 -5.59
CA GLY A 149 -17.43 -26.00 -6.79
C GLY A 149 -16.42 -26.20 -7.91
#